data_AF-A0A7V9NQF6-F1
#
_entry.id   AF-A0A7V9NQF6-F1
#
_cell.length_a   1.000
_cell.length_b   1.000
_cell.length_c   1.000
_cell.angle_alpha   90.00
_cell.angle_beta   90.00
_cell.angle_gamma   90.00
#
_symmetry.space_group_name_H-M   'P 1'
#
loop_
_entity.id
_entity.type
_entity.pdbx_description
1 polymer ?
#
loop_
_entity_poly.entity_id
_entity_poly.type
_entity_poly.pdbx_seq_one_letter_code
_entity_poly.pdbx_strand_id
1 'polypeptide(L)'
;MSHPEPAHDDNCEHDHDKHVPDTPPEVQAERQTRLTETLNALTVQDLNAHLQKAPDQVRSALTQRLAVRLDPKFVKGGVGRLIRTRIRGLSPTKQIEMAAELTAGLDHESAEFLGEESFELPTRDDLDRLVDHLLKSHSPVIVRAYIACTAAADAPVAAELDHLMSDSRLALSGG
;
A
#
# COMPACT_ATOMS: atom_id res chain seq x y z
N MET A 1 48.07 7.85 47.36
CA MET A 1 47.23 6.83 46.72
C MET A 1 45.79 7.27 46.87
N SER A 2 45.20 7.82 45.80
CA SER A 2 43.76 8.06 45.69
C SER A 2 43.37 7.85 44.23
N HIS A 3 42.39 6.99 44.05
CA HIS A 3 41.80 6.48 42.80
C HIS A 3 40.90 7.54 42.11
N PRO A 4 40.53 7.33 40.84
CA PRO A 4 40.14 8.38 39.89
C PRO A 4 38.67 8.83 40.05
N GLU A 5 38.41 10.09 39.72
CA GLU A 5 37.05 10.60 39.53
C GLU A 5 36.40 9.98 38.28
N PRO A 6 35.13 9.58 38.35
CA PRO A 6 34.43 8.96 37.23
C PRO A 6 34.07 10.02 36.18
N ALA A 7 34.31 9.66 34.92
CA ALA A 7 33.73 10.34 33.76
C ALA A 7 32.20 10.29 33.89
N HIS A 8 31.57 11.46 34.07
CA HIS A 8 30.13 11.60 33.87
C HIS A 8 29.86 11.63 32.37
N ASP A 9 29.57 10.43 31.86
CA ASP A 9 28.84 10.15 30.64
C ASP A 9 27.37 10.57 30.90
N ASP A 10 27.07 11.87 30.79
CA ASP A 10 25.68 12.36 30.80
C ASP A 10 25.07 12.12 29.42
N ASN A 11 24.81 10.83 29.20
CA ASN A 11 23.59 10.26 28.65
C ASN A 11 22.72 11.28 27.93
N CYS A 12 22.93 11.38 26.62
CA CYS A 12 22.02 12.03 25.68
C CYS A 12 20.58 11.65 26.04
N GLU A 13 19.83 12.58 26.62
CA GLU A 13 18.38 12.58 26.58
C GLU A 13 18.00 12.74 25.10
N HIS A 14 18.01 11.61 24.39
CA HIS A 14 17.22 11.47 23.17
C HIS A 14 15.79 11.61 23.62
N ASP A 15 15.30 12.85 23.55
CA ASP A 15 13.89 13.15 23.35
C ASP A 15 13.46 12.28 22.16
N HIS A 16 12.97 11.09 22.49
CA HIS A 16 12.18 10.31 21.56
C HIS A 16 10.93 11.14 21.37
N ASP A 17 11.04 12.10 20.45
CA ASP A 17 9.96 12.80 19.80
C ASP A 17 8.89 11.74 19.58
N LYS A 18 7.92 11.73 20.50
CA LYS A 18 6.79 10.84 20.43
C LYS A 18 6.02 11.42 19.27
N HIS A 19 6.35 10.95 18.08
CA HIS A 19 5.64 11.27 16.86
C HIS A 19 4.17 11.02 17.16
N VAL A 20 3.47 12.10 17.47
CA VAL A 20 2.03 12.08 17.61
C VAL A 20 1.58 11.88 16.17
N PRO A 21 0.93 10.76 15.83
CA PRO A 21 0.39 10.63 14.51
C PRO A 21 -0.55 11.82 14.29
N ASP A 22 -0.25 12.65 13.29
CA ASP A 22 -1.08 13.80 12.93
C ASP A 22 -2.51 13.36 12.57
N THR A 23 -2.67 12.11 12.14
CA THR A 23 -3.96 11.49 11.86
C THR A 23 -4.63 10.93 13.14
N PRO A 24 -5.87 11.34 13.46
CA PRO A 24 -6.63 10.76 14.56
C PRO A 24 -6.78 9.23 14.45
N PRO A 25 -6.67 8.47 15.56
CA PRO A 25 -6.75 7.01 15.52
C PRO A 25 -8.02 6.46 14.86
N GLU A 26 -9.14 7.18 14.98
CA GLU A 26 -10.42 6.79 14.36
C GLU A 26 -10.34 6.87 12.83
N VAL A 27 -9.73 7.94 12.30
CA VAL A 27 -9.53 8.15 10.85
C VAL A 27 -8.60 7.07 10.30
N GLN A 28 -7.52 6.78 11.02
CA GLN A 28 -6.57 5.75 10.63
C GLN A 28 -7.19 4.35 10.63
N ALA A 29 -8.03 4.03 11.61
CA ALA A 29 -8.78 2.78 11.65
C ALA A 29 -9.79 2.67 10.49
N GLU A 30 -10.44 3.77 10.11
CA GLU A 30 -11.34 3.82 8.95
C GLU A 30 -10.60 3.56 7.64
N ARG A 31 -9.41 4.17 7.45
CA ARG A 31 -8.56 3.93 6.27
C ARG A 31 -8.14 2.46 6.17
N GLN A 32 -7.76 1.84 7.28
CA GLN A 32 -7.43 0.41 7.34
C GLN A 32 -8.64 -0.48 7.01
N THR A 33 -9.83 -0.11 7.49
CA THR A 33 -11.08 -0.81 7.14
C THR A 33 -11.34 -0.73 5.63
N ARG A 34 -11.23 0.46 5.03
CA ARG A 34 -11.40 0.65 3.58
C ARG A 34 -10.39 -0.13 2.75
N LEU A 35 -9.13 -0.22 3.19
CA LEU A 35 -8.14 -1.09 2.57
C LEU A 35 -8.58 -2.57 2.66
N THR A 36 -8.98 -3.03 3.84
CA THR A 36 -9.44 -4.41 4.07
C THR A 36 -10.60 -4.77 3.15
N GLU A 37 -11.60 -3.91 3.04
CA GLU A 37 -12.76 -4.08 2.16
C GLU A 37 -12.34 -4.16 0.68
N THR A 38 -11.46 -3.25 0.26
CA THR A 38 -10.94 -3.21 -1.11
C THR A 38 -10.16 -4.48 -1.44
N LEU A 39 -9.29 -4.93 -0.55
CA LEU A 39 -8.54 -6.16 -0.72
C LEU A 39 -9.44 -7.41 -0.73
N ASN A 40 -10.55 -7.40 0.00
CA ASN A 40 -11.53 -8.47 -0.01
C ASN A 40 -12.36 -8.53 -1.30
N ALA A 41 -12.58 -7.38 -1.93
CA ALA A 41 -13.25 -7.25 -3.22
C ALA A 41 -12.38 -7.71 -4.40
N LEU A 42 -11.04 -7.78 -4.24
CA LEU A 42 -10.15 -8.32 -5.27
C LEU A 42 -10.54 -9.76 -5.63
N THR A 43 -10.93 -9.95 -6.89
CA THR A 43 -11.22 -11.28 -7.41
C THR A 43 -9.90 -11.99 -7.78
N VAL A 44 -9.96 -13.31 -7.90
CA VAL A 44 -8.82 -14.09 -8.40
C VAL A 44 -8.48 -13.69 -9.84
N GLN A 45 -9.48 -13.27 -10.63
CA GLN A 45 -9.29 -12.82 -12.00
C GLN A 45 -8.52 -11.49 -12.03
N ASP A 46 -8.90 -10.51 -11.20
CA ASP A 46 -8.20 -9.23 -11.09
C ASP A 46 -6.73 -9.43 -10.71
N LEU A 47 -6.49 -10.24 -9.68
CA LEU A 47 -5.14 -10.55 -9.21
C LEU A 47 -4.31 -11.24 -10.29
N ASN A 48 -4.86 -12.24 -10.98
CA ASN A 48 -4.12 -12.93 -12.04
C ASN A 48 -3.84 -12.01 -13.23
N ALA A 49 -4.81 -11.19 -13.65
CA ALA A 49 -4.62 -10.22 -14.75
C ALA A 49 -3.56 -9.17 -14.40
N HIS A 50 -3.58 -8.67 -13.17
CA HIS A 50 -2.58 -7.75 -12.65
C HIS A 50 -1.18 -8.37 -12.64
N LEU A 51 -1.03 -9.55 -12.05
CA LEU A 51 0.26 -10.24 -11.95
C LEU A 51 0.85 -10.66 -13.31
N GLN A 52 0.01 -10.92 -14.31
CA GLN A 52 0.48 -11.21 -15.66
C GLN A 52 1.19 -10.01 -16.29
N LYS A 53 0.70 -8.80 -16.02
CA LYS A 53 1.27 -7.54 -16.50
C LYS A 53 2.35 -6.98 -15.59
N ALA A 54 2.37 -7.40 -14.32
CA ALA A 54 3.29 -6.88 -13.32
C ALA A 54 4.77 -7.20 -13.68
N PRO A 55 5.70 -6.27 -13.38
CA PRO A 55 7.14 -6.53 -13.51
C PRO A 55 7.60 -7.74 -12.71
N ASP A 56 8.67 -8.40 -13.16
CA ASP A 56 9.24 -9.59 -12.49
C ASP A 56 9.61 -9.34 -11.03
N GLN A 57 10.05 -8.13 -10.71
CA GLN A 57 10.37 -7.72 -9.34
C GLN A 57 9.13 -7.81 -8.42
N VAL A 58 7.99 -7.29 -8.86
CA VAL A 58 6.72 -7.34 -8.11
C VAL A 58 6.28 -8.79 -7.91
N ARG A 59 6.33 -9.60 -8.97
CA ARG A 59 6.00 -11.03 -8.89
C ARG A 59 6.91 -11.77 -7.91
N SER A 60 8.20 -11.47 -7.91
CA SER A 60 9.20 -12.10 -7.04
C SER A 60 8.99 -11.72 -5.58
N ALA A 61 8.80 -10.42 -5.29
CA ALA A 61 8.56 -9.92 -3.94
C ALA A 61 7.29 -10.52 -3.34
N LEU A 62 6.19 -10.58 -4.11
CA LEU A 62 4.95 -11.22 -3.69
C LEU A 62 5.15 -12.72 -3.43
N THR A 63 5.87 -13.43 -4.30
CA THR A 63 6.15 -14.87 -4.12
C THR A 63 6.95 -15.13 -2.85
N GLN A 64 7.97 -14.31 -2.58
CA GLN A 64 8.79 -14.39 -1.36
C GLN A 64 7.95 -14.14 -0.09
N ARG A 65 7.09 -13.12 -0.09
CA ARG A 65 6.21 -12.81 1.06
C ARG A 65 5.15 -13.87 1.31
N LEU A 66 4.68 -14.52 0.25
CA LEU A 66 3.77 -15.65 0.38
C LEU A 66 4.49 -16.93 0.84
N ALA A 67 5.83 -16.89 1.00
CA ALA A 67 6.68 -18.04 1.33
C ALA A 67 6.43 -19.25 0.42
N VAL A 68 6.03 -18.99 -0.83
CA VAL A 68 5.71 -20.05 -1.78
C VAL A 68 7.02 -20.64 -2.27
N ARG A 69 7.35 -21.84 -1.76
CA ARG A 69 8.51 -22.61 -2.21
C ARG A 69 8.35 -23.17 -3.63
N LEU A 70 7.14 -23.10 -4.18
CA LEU A 70 6.80 -23.58 -5.51
C LEU A 70 6.84 -22.43 -6.52
N ASP A 71 7.43 -22.67 -7.68
CA ASP A 71 7.38 -21.72 -8.79
C ASP A 71 5.90 -21.38 -9.11
N PRO A 72 5.54 -20.07 -9.17
CA PRO A 72 4.21 -19.55 -9.52
C PRO A 72 3.47 -20.32 -10.62
N LYS A 73 4.18 -20.82 -11.63
CA LYS A 73 3.61 -21.56 -12.76
C LYS A 73 3.02 -22.93 -12.38
N PHE A 74 3.40 -23.49 -11.23
CA PHE A 74 2.90 -24.77 -10.73
C PHE A 74 1.83 -24.64 -9.64
N VAL A 75 1.44 -23.42 -9.28
CA VAL A 75 0.37 -23.20 -8.30
C VAL A 75 -0.98 -23.51 -8.94
N LYS A 76 -1.60 -24.63 -8.53
CA LYS A 76 -2.92 -25.04 -9.00
C LYS A 76 -3.98 -23.98 -8.62
N GLY A 77 -4.52 -23.28 -9.63
CA GLY A 77 -5.46 -22.18 -9.45
C GLY A 77 -4.83 -20.77 -9.47
N GLY A 78 -3.53 -20.67 -9.74
CA GLY A 78 -2.80 -19.42 -9.92
C GLY A 78 -2.37 -18.74 -8.63
N VAL A 79 -1.37 -17.86 -8.73
CA VAL A 79 -0.85 -17.06 -7.61
C VAL A 79 -1.92 -16.15 -7.00
N GLY A 80 -2.86 -15.64 -7.81
CA GLY A 80 -3.95 -14.79 -7.31
C GLY A 80 -4.81 -15.47 -6.24
N ARG A 81 -5.00 -16.80 -6.31
CA ARG A 81 -5.73 -17.54 -5.26
C ARG A 81 -4.96 -17.56 -3.95
N LEU A 82 -3.63 -17.78 -4.00
CA LEU A 82 -2.79 -17.77 -2.81
C LEU A 82 -2.75 -16.39 -2.15
N ILE A 83 -2.59 -15.33 -2.96
CA ILE A 83 -2.63 -13.94 -2.49
C ILE A 83 -3.94 -13.67 -1.77
N ARG A 84 -5.07 -13.98 -2.39
CA ARG A 84 -6.40 -13.73 -1.80
C ARG A 84 -6.60 -14.49 -0.49
N THR A 85 -6.20 -15.77 -0.44
CA THR A 85 -6.28 -16.55 0.81
C THR A 85 -5.38 -15.97 1.89
N ARG A 86 -4.17 -15.50 1.53
CA ARG A 86 -3.23 -14.93 2.49
C ARG A 86 -3.76 -13.63 3.07
N ILE A 87 -4.16 -12.68 2.22
CA ILE A 87 -4.70 -11.36 2.60
C ILE A 87 -5.77 -11.47 3.69
N ARG A 88 -6.71 -12.41 3.55
CA ARG A 88 -7.81 -12.62 4.51
C ARG A 88 -7.36 -13.06 5.90
N GLY A 89 -6.17 -13.64 6.03
CA GLY A 89 -5.60 -14.06 7.31
C GLY A 89 -4.54 -13.10 7.86
N LEU A 90 -4.27 -11.97 7.20
CA LEU A 90 -3.29 -10.98 7.65
C LEU A 90 -3.93 -9.98 8.62
N SER A 91 -3.14 -9.52 9.59
CA SER A 91 -3.50 -8.34 10.39
C SER A 91 -3.53 -7.07 9.53
N PRO A 92 -4.21 -5.99 9.96
CA PRO A 92 -4.31 -4.75 9.17
C PRO A 92 -2.96 -4.20 8.71
N THR A 93 -1.96 -4.16 9.61
CA THR A 93 -0.59 -3.73 9.26
C THR A 93 0.03 -4.60 8.17
N LYS A 94 -0.16 -5.93 8.24
CA LYS A 94 0.34 -6.86 7.22
C LYS A 94 -0.43 -6.78 5.91
N GLN A 95 -1.70 -6.35 5.94
CA GLN A 95 -2.45 -6.06 4.74
C GLN A 95 -1.92 -4.82 4.02
N ILE A 96 -1.54 -3.76 4.74
CA ILE A 96 -0.86 -2.58 4.15
C ILE A 96 0.42 -3.01 3.47
N GLU A 97 1.28 -3.75 4.17
CA GLU A 97 2.52 -4.25 3.58
C GLU A 97 2.22 -5.03 2.29
N MET A 98 1.32 -6.01 2.33
CA MET A 98 0.97 -6.84 1.18
C MET A 98 0.39 -6.03 0.00
N ALA A 99 -0.44 -5.05 0.31
CA ALA A 99 -1.03 -4.15 -0.69
C ALA A 99 0.07 -3.28 -1.34
N ALA A 100 1.00 -2.74 -0.56
CA ALA A 100 2.10 -1.93 -1.07
C ALA A 100 2.94 -2.69 -2.11
N GLU A 101 3.24 -3.97 -1.88
CA GLU A 101 3.93 -4.80 -2.88
C GLU A 101 3.07 -5.08 -4.10
N LEU A 102 1.78 -5.36 -3.88
CA LEU A 102 0.84 -5.62 -4.97
C LEU A 102 0.76 -4.41 -5.90
N THR A 103 0.84 -3.20 -5.34
CA THR A 103 0.67 -1.93 -6.06
C THR A 103 1.98 -1.19 -6.31
N ALA A 104 3.14 -1.77 -6.00
CA ALA A 104 4.44 -1.10 -6.15
C ALA A 104 4.71 -0.63 -7.59
N GLY A 105 4.20 -1.36 -8.59
CA GLY A 105 4.29 -0.92 -9.99
C GLY A 105 3.48 0.35 -10.29
N LEU A 106 2.35 0.56 -9.61
CA LEU A 106 1.53 1.76 -9.75
C LEU A 106 2.18 2.96 -9.09
N ASP A 107 2.95 2.75 -8.01
CA ASP A 107 3.70 3.81 -7.34
C ASP A 107 4.73 4.43 -8.28
N HIS A 108 5.51 3.59 -8.96
CA HIS A 108 6.48 4.03 -9.97
C HIS A 108 5.79 4.72 -11.16
N GLU A 109 4.72 4.15 -11.70
CA GLU A 109 3.93 4.75 -12.79
C GLU A 109 3.33 6.11 -12.39
N SER A 110 2.92 6.26 -11.12
CA SER A 110 2.38 7.51 -10.59
C SER A 110 3.45 8.59 -10.50
N ALA A 111 4.65 8.24 -10.02
CA ALA A 111 5.79 9.15 -9.97
C ALA A 111 6.25 9.57 -11.38
N GLU A 112 6.29 8.65 -12.34
CA GLU A 112 6.62 8.96 -13.74
C GLU A 112 5.58 9.87 -14.40
N PHE A 113 4.28 9.65 -14.13
CA PHE A 113 3.20 10.42 -14.74
C PHE A 113 3.10 11.84 -14.18
N LEU A 114 3.19 12.01 -12.86
CA LEU A 114 3.09 13.31 -12.21
C LEU A 114 4.41 14.10 -12.26
N GLY A 115 5.55 13.40 -12.31
CA GLY A 115 6.87 13.97 -12.06
C GLY A 115 7.16 14.09 -10.56
N GLU A 116 8.45 14.03 -10.19
CA GLU A 116 8.89 13.94 -8.77
C GLU A 116 8.30 15.04 -7.88
N GLU A 117 8.34 16.31 -8.28
CA GLU A 117 7.80 17.42 -7.47
C GLU A 117 6.28 17.30 -7.22
N SER A 118 5.51 16.90 -8.25
CA SER A 118 4.05 16.78 -8.12
C SER A 118 3.64 15.45 -7.47
N PHE A 119 4.52 14.46 -7.44
CA PHE A 119 4.27 13.18 -6.76
C PHE A 119 4.42 13.30 -5.24
N GLU A 120 5.34 14.15 -4.75
CA GLU A 120 5.50 14.39 -3.31
C GLU A 120 4.33 15.18 -2.71
N LEU A 121 3.81 16.16 -3.44
CA LEU A 121 2.71 17.04 -2.99
C LEU A 121 1.68 17.30 -4.12
N PRO A 122 0.96 16.25 -4.57
CA PRO A 122 -0.03 16.37 -5.63
C PRO A 122 -1.21 17.23 -5.20
N THR A 123 -1.70 18.07 -6.11
CA THR A 123 -3.00 18.71 -5.94
C THR A 123 -4.13 17.72 -6.19
N ARG A 124 -5.35 18.09 -5.82
CA ARG A 124 -6.55 17.30 -6.14
C ARG A 124 -6.69 17.03 -7.65
N ASP A 125 -6.39 18.03 -8.48
CA ASP A 125 -6.44 17.90 -9.95
C ASP A 125 -5.34 16.98 -10.48
N ASP A 126 -4.18 16.90 -9.82
CA ASP A 126 -3.13 15.92 -10.12
C ASP A 126 -3.61 14.51 -9.81
N LEU A 127 -4.22 14.31 -8.64
CA LEU A 127 -4.75 13.02 -8.23
C LEU A 127 -5.90 12.54 -9.13
N ASP A 128 -6.80 13.44 -9.54
CA ASP A 128 -7.88 13.11 -10.48
C ASP A 128 -7.34 12.68 -11.85
N ARG A 129 -6.31 13.40 -12.36
CA ARG A 129 -5.61 13.04 -13.59
C ARG A 129 -4.84 11.73 -13.46
N LEU A 130 -4.24 11.47 -12.30
CA LEU A 130 -3.54 10.23 -12.01
C LEU A 130 -4.52 9.05 -12.01
N VAL A 131 -5.69 9.19 -11.40
CA VAL A 131 -6.75 8.16 -11.44
C VAL A 131 -7.15 7.86 -12.89
N ASP A 132 -7.41 8.89 -13.71
CA ASP A 132 -7.73 8.71 -15.13
C ASP A 132 -6.58 8.07 -15.92
N HIS A 133 -5.33 8.34 -15.56
CA HIS A 133 -4.16 7.71 -16.16
C HIS A 133 -4.12 6.22 -15.83
N LEU A 134 -4.15 5.87 -14.54
CA LEU A 134 -4.03 4.49 -14.07
C LEU A 134 -5.19 3.61 -14.57
N LEU A 135 -6.41 4.15 -14.64
CA LEU A 135 -7.58 3.42 -15.13
C LEU A 135 -7.52 3.06 -16.63
N LYS A 136 -6.60 3.63 -17.41
CA LYS A 136 -6.37 3.20 -18.81
C LYS A 136 -5.72 1.83 -18.90
N SER A 137 -4.95 1.44 -17.89
CA SER A 137 -4.06 0.28 -17.92
C SER A 137 -4.43 -0.78 -16.86
N HIS A 138 -5.01 -0.33 -15.75
CA HIS A 138 -5.29 -1.12 -14.55
C HIS A 138 -6.79 -1.21 -14.27
N SER A 139 -7.22 -2.28 -13.60
CA SER A 139 -8.63 -2.40 -13.23
C SER A 139 -8.97 -1.45 -12.08
N PRO A 140 -10.23 -0.96 -11.99
CA PRO A 140 -10.65 -0.05 -10.93
C PRO A 140 -10.33 -0.54 -9.52
N VAL A 141 -10.47 -1.84 -9.26
CA VAL A 141 -10.20 -2.42 -7.94
C VAL A 141 -8.71 -2.41 -7.58
N ILE A 142 -7.80 -2.51 -8.55
CA ILE A 142 -6.35 -2.40 -8.32
C ILE A 142 -5.96 -0.95 -8.04
N VAL A 143 -6.50 -0.01 -8.82
CA VAL A 143 -6.29 1.44 -8.57
C VAL A 143 -6.84 1.84 -7.21
N ARG A 144 -8.04 1.35 -6.84
CA ARG A 144 -8.61 1.57 -5.51
C ARG A 144 -7.72 0.95 -4.42
N ALA A 145 -7.16 -0.24 -4.63
CA ALA A 145 -6.27 -0.87 -3.67
C ALA A 145 -4.99 -0.05 -3.45
N TYR A 146 -4.44 0.56 -4.50
CA TYR A 146 -3.31 1.48 -4.40
C TYR A 146 -3.67 2.70 -3.54
N ILE A 147 -4.74 3.41 -3.88
CA ILE A 147 -5.21 4.60 -3.14
C ILE A 147 -5.51 4.27 -1.67
N ALA A 148 -6.23 3.17 -1.42
CA ALA A 148 -6.55 2.74 -0.07
C ALA A 148 -5.28 2.34 0.73
N CYS A 149 -4.29 1.74 0.07
CA CYS A 149 -3.02 1.38 0.69
C CYS A 149 -2.23 2.63 1.07
N THR A 150 -2.09 3.59 0.16
CA THR A 150 -1.36 4.85 0.40
C THR A 150 -2.01 5.66 1.52
N ALA A 151 -3.35 5.74 1.55
CA ALA A 151 -4.07 6.37 2.64
C ALA A 151 -3.89 5.61 3.97
N ALA A 152 -4.03 4.28 3.98
CA ALA A 152 -3.87 3.46 5.19
C ALA A 152 -2.42 3.40 5.70
N ALA A 153 -1.43 3.64 4.84
CA ALA A 153 -0.03 3.82 5.21
C ALA A 153 0.25 5.21 5.82
N ASP A 154 -0.77 6.08 5.91
CA ASP A 154 -0.69 7.44 6.43
C ASP A 154 0.31 8.31 5.66
N ALA A 155 0.33 8.17 4.32
CA ALA A 155 1.12 9.05 3.46
C ALA A 155 0.67 10.52 3.62
N PRO A 156 1.55 11.50 3.34
CA PRO A 156 1.23 12.93 3.49
C PRO A 156 -0.06 13.38 2.76
N VAL A 157 -0.41 12.68 1.66
CA VAL A 157 -1.57 12.95 0.80
C VAL A 157 -2.83 12.17 1.20
N ALA A 158 -2.82 11.46 2.33
CA ALA A 158 -3.88 10.52 2.69
C ALA A 158 -5.26 11.17 2.82
N ALA A 159 -5.31 12.44 3.26
CA ALA A 159 -6.57 13.19 3.37
C ALA A 159 -7.17 13.51 2.00
N GLU A 160 -6.35 13.87 1.02
CA GLU A 160 -6.77 14.11 -0.37
C GLU A 160 -7.24 12.82 -1.04
N LEU A 161 -6.55 11.71 -0.76
CA LEU A 161 -6.91 10.37 -1.25
C LEU A 161 -8.24 9.87 -0.66
N ASP A 162 -8.60 10.28 0.56
CA ASP A 162 -9.87 9.90 1.17
C ASP A 162 -11.08 10.33 0.31
N HIS A 163 -11.00 11.48 -0.36
CA HIS A 163 -12.04 11.94 -1.26
C HIS A 163 -12.19 11.05 -2.51
N LEU A 164 -11.09 10.52 -3.04
CA LEU A 164 -11.13 9.63 -4.21
C LEU A 164 -11.77 8.28 -3.90
N MET A 165 -11.81 7.86 -2.64
CA MET A 165 -12.44 6.59 -2.25
C MET A 165 -13.97 6.59 -2.44
N SER A 166 -14.58 7.78 -2.56
CA SER A 166 -15.99 7.97 -2.94
C SER A 166 -16.22 8.11 -4.44
N ASP A 167 -15.16 8.06 -5.27
CA ASP A 167 -15.27 8.21 -6.70
C ASP A 167 -15.98 7.00 -7.35
N SER A 168 -17.00 7.28 -8.15
CA SER A 168 -17.76 6.28 -8.90
C SER A 168 -16.91 5.45 -9.87
N ARG A 169 -15.82 6.01 -10.41
CA ARG A 169 -14.84 5.30 -11.27
C ARG A 169 -14.13 4.17 -10.52
N LEU A 170 -14.01 4.32 -9.20
CA LEU A 170 -13.33 3.38 -8.29
C LEU A 170 -14.34 2.59 -7.45
N ALA A 171 -15.64 2.63 -7.78
CA ALA A 171 -16.65 1.87 -7.06
C ALA A 171 -16.34 0.37 -7.15
N LEU A 172 -16.44 -0.31 -6.01
CA LEU A 172 -16.37 -1.76 -5.96
C LEU A 172 -17.63 -2.30 -6.63
N SER A 173 -17.48 -3.01 -7.75
CA SER A 173 -18.58 -3.75 -8.36
C SER A 173 -19.14 -4.71 -7.31
N GLY A 174 -20.40 -4.51 -6.91
CA GLY A 174 -21.08 -5.36 -5.94
C GLY A 174 -20.94 -6.82 -6.35
N GLY A 175 -20.32 -7.62 -5.48
CA GLY A 175 -20.26 -9.07 -5.62
C GLY A 175 -21.62 -9.73 -5.42
#